data_AF-A0A8X8KBJ3-F1
#
_entry.id   AF-A0A8X8KBJ3-F1
#
_cell.length_a   1.000
_cell.length_b   1.000
_cell.length_c   1.000
_cell.angle_alpha   90.00
_cell.angle_beta   90.00
_cell.angle_gamma   90.00
#
_symmetry.space_group_name_H-M   'P 1'
#
loop_
_entity.id
_entity.type
_entity.pdbx_description
1 polymer ?
#
loop_
_entity_poly.entity_id
_entity_poly.type
_entity_poly.pdbx_seq_one_letter_code
_entity_poly.pdbx_strand_id
1 'polypeptide(L)'
;MSSDQSCNESLLLLFDVHLRTEGYAQKNSRVYIAQARRFLEYLAKHNIAVADTELTDVSRYLRNERQRYRRNHGHLPKSGYIAWEAHRLVVYTR
;
A
#
# COMPACT_ATOMS: atom_id res chain seq x y z
N MET A 1 6.67 7.75 20.12
CA MET A 1 6.13 6.90 19.03
C MET A 1 4.62 7.12 18.77
N SER A 2 3.97 8.20 19.25
CA SER A 2 2.53 8.43 19.04
C SER A 2 2.17 9.29 17.82
N SER A 3 3.09 10.11 17.31
CA SER A 3 2.81 11.07 16.23
C SER A 3 2.65 10.38 14.87
N ASP A 4 3.48 9.37 14.60
CA ASP A 4 3.50 8.68 13.30
C ASP A 4 2.25 7.82 13.09
N GLN A 5 1.73 7.22 14.17
CA GLN A 5 0.48 6.44 14.15
C GLN A 5 -0.72 7.32 13.76
N SER A 6 -0.80 8.54 14.32
CA SER A 6 -1.88 9.49 14.06
C SER A 6 -1.85 10.03 12.61
N CYS A 7 -0.65 10.30 12.10
CA CYS A 7 -0.46 10.70 10.71
C CYS A 7 -0.85 9.58 9.73
N ASN A 8 -0.47 8.34 10.04
CA ASN A 8 -0.82 7.17 9.24
C ASN A 8 -2.34 6.95 9.18
N GLU A 9 -3.07 7.09 10.28
CA GLU A 9 -4.54 6.98 10.25
C GLU A 9 -5.19 8.10 9.41
N SER A 10 -4.65 9.32 9.50
CA SER A 10 -5.12 10.44 8.69
C SER A 10 -4.92 10.21 7.18
N LEU A 11 -3.78 9.63 6.80
CA LEU A 11 -3.49 9.22 5.42
C LEU A 11 -4.43 8.11 4.94
N LEU A 12 -4.77 7.13 5.79
CA LEU A 12 -5.70 6.07 5.45
C LEU A 12 -7.13 6.60 5.25
N LEU A 13 -7.57 7.57 6.06
CA LEU A 13 -8.86 8.22 5.89
C LEU A 13 -8.94 9.00 4.59
N LEU A 14 -7.91 9.80 4.26
CA LEU A 14 -7.83 10.51 2.98
C LEU A 14 -7.86 9.54 1.80
N PHE A 15 -7.18 8.40 1.93
CA PHE A 15 -7.19 7.38 0.89
C PHE A 15 -8.56 6.71 0.73
N ASP A 16 -9.29 6.44 1.83
CA ASP A 16 -10.65 5.87 1.75
C ASP A 16 -11.63 6.84 1.08
N VAL A 17 -11.56 8.13 1.42
CA VAL A 17 -12.36 9.17 0.74
C VAL A 17 -12.06 9.17 -0.75
N HIS A 18 -10.78 9.18 -1.13
CA HIS A 18 -10.38 9.16 -2.52
C HIS A 18 -10.90 7.93 -3.28
N LEU A 19 -10.79 6.73 -2.70
CA LEU A 19 -11.31 5.51 -3.32
C LEU A 19 -12.83 5.56 -3.54
N ARG A 20 -13.58 6.16 -2.61
CA ARG A 20 -15.02 6.36 -2.77
C ARG A 20 -15.33 7.37 -3.86
N THR A 21 -14.59 8.48 -3.93
CA THR A 21 -14.76 9.51 -4.97
C THR A 21 -14.50 8.96 -6.37
N GLU A 22 -13.49 8.09 -6.52
CA GLU A 22 -13.16 7.42 -7.78
C GLU A 22 -14.11 6.25 -8.12
N GLY A 23 -15.16 6.01 -7.31
CA GLY A 23 -16.18 5.00 -7.59
C GLY A 23 -15.76 3.56 -7.32
N TYR A 24 -14.69 3.33 -6.53
CA TYR A 24 -14.32 1.97 -6.15
C TYR A 24 -15.40 1.33 -5.27
N ALA A 25 -15.76 0.10 -5.60
CA ALA A 25 -16.67 -0.70 -4.77
C ALA A 25 -16.10 -0.88 -3.36
N GLN A 26 -16.96 -0.80 -2.33
CA GLN A 26 -16.57 -0.88 -0.91
C GLN A 26 -15.67 -2.09 -0.59
N LYS A 27 -15.93 -3.23 -1.24
CA LYS A 27 -15.11 -4.45 -1.09
C LYS A 27 -13.66 -4.21 -1.52
N ASN A 28 -13.46 -3.54 -2.66
CA ASN A 28 -12.14 -3.23 -3.18
C ASN A 28 -11.47 -2.15 -2.33
N SER A 29 -12.22 -1.13 -1.88
CA SER A 29 -11.67 -0.08 -1.02
C SER A 29 -11.12 -0.65 0.29
N ARG A 30 -11.83 -1.59 0.94
CA ARG A 30 -11.35 -2.28 2.14
C ARG A 30 -10.05 -3.04 1.90
N VAL A 31 -9.92 -3.72 0.76
CA VAL A 31 -8.69 -4.43 0.41
C VAL A 31 -7.54 -3.45 0.23
N TYR A 32 -7.75 -2.34 -0.48
CA TYR A 32 -6.71 -1.34 -0.70
C TYR A 32 -6.28 -0.62 0.58
N ILE A 33 -7.22 -0.31 1.47
CA ILE A 33 -6.91 0.26 2.79
C ILE A 33 -6.07 -0.70 3.63
N ALA A 34 -6.41 -2.00 3.64
CA ALA A 34 -5.62 -3.00 4.36
C ALA A 34 -4.19 -3.11 3.81
N GLN A 35 -4.02 -2.98 2.48
CA GLN A 35 -2.71 -3.00 1.85
C GLN A 35 -1.91 -1.71 2.12
N ALA A 36 -2.56 -0.55 2.10
CA ALA A 36 -1.94 0.73 2.43
C ALA A 36 -1.47 0.76 3.90
N ARG A 37 -2.28 0.24 4.82
CA ARG A 37 -1.90 0.12 6.24
C ARG A 37 -0.62 -0.68 6.44
N ARG A 38 -0.53 -1.86 5.80
CA ARG A 38 0.69 -2.70 5.85
C ARG A 38 1.91 -2.01 5.28
N PHE A 39 1.73 -1.20 4.24
CA PHE A 39 2.82 -0.43 3.66
C PHE A 39 3.31 0.66 4.60
N LEU A 40 2.39 1.41 5.23
CA LEU A 40 2.75 2.42 6.24
C LEU A 40 3.45 1.80 7.46
N GLU A 41 3.00 0.63 7.91
CA GLU A 41 3.67 -0.14 8.97
C GLU A 41 5.09 -0.58 8.57
N TYR A 42 5.29 -0.97 7.31
CA TYR A 42 6.62 -1.28 6.78
C TYR A 42 7.51 -0.03 6.80
N LEU A 43 7.04 1.11 6.28
CA LEU A 43 7.81 2.35 6.27
C LEU A 43 8.19 2.78 7.70
N ALA A 44 7.24 2.76 8.62
CA ALA A 44 7.48 3.07 10.04
C ALA A 44 8.54 2.14 10.65
N LYS A 45 8.47 0.83 10.39
CA LYS A 45 9.47 -0.15 10.87
C LYS A 45 10.87 0.11 10.32
N HIS A 46 10.97 0.69 9.12
CA HIS A 46 12.22 1.02 8.47
C HIS A 46 12.68 2.48 8.71
N ASN A 47 11.94 3.26 9.50
CA ASN A 47 12.17 4.70 9.73
C ASN A 47 12.20 5.51 8.43
N ILE A 48 11.35 5.15 7.47
CA ILE A 48 11.21 5.83 6.20
C ILE A 48 9.94 6.69 6.27
N ALA A 49 10.05 7.98 6.00
CA ALA A 49 8.87 8.82 5.89
C ALA A 49 8.14 8.53 4.57
N VAL A 50 6.82 8.69 4.55
CA VAL A 50 6.02 8.51 3.32
C VAL A 50 6.51 9.43 2.20
N ALA A 51 6.93 10.66 2.54
CA ALA A 51 7.46 11.63 1.59
C ALA A 51 8.84 11.26 1.04
N ASP A 52 9.65 10.51 1.80
CA ASP A 52 11.01 10.11 1.45
C ASP A 52 11.06 8.70 0.84
N THR A 53 9.91 8.11 0.55
CA THR A 53 9.82 6.75 0.04
C THR A 53 10.35 6.67 -1.39
N GLU A 54 11.40 5.86 -1.59
CA GLU A 54 11.97 5.62 -2.92
C GLU A 54 11.35 4.40 -3.61
N LEU A 55 11.54 4.32 -4.95
CA LEU A 55 11.14 3.15 -5.74
C LEU A 55 11.80 1.84 -5.27
N THR A 56 13.00 1.94 -4.69
CA THR A 56 13.75 0.83 -4.09
C THR A 56 13.05 0.29 -2.85
N ASP A 57 12.51 1.16 -2.00
CA ASP A 57 11.75 0.80 -0.79
C ASP A 57 10.43 0.13 -1.14
N VAL A 58 9.73 0.68 -2.14
CA VAL A 58 8.51 0.08 -2.69
C VAL A 58 8.83 -1.31 -3.22
N SER A 59 9.86 -1.46 -4.06
CA SER A 59 10.27 -2.75 -4.62
C SER A 59 10.61 -3.79 -3.53
N ARG A 60 11.30 -3.36 -2.47
CA ARG A 60 11.64 -4.21 -1.31
C ARG A 60 10.39 -4.63 -0.54
N TYR A 61 9.46 -3.70 -0.26
CA TYR A 61 8.18 -4.02 0.38
C TYR A 61 7.41 -5.09 -0.40
N LEU A 62 7.35 -4.95 -1.73
CA LEU A 62 6.59 -5.85 -2.59
C LEU A 62 7.20 -7.25 -2.66
N ARG A 63 8.53 -7.33 -2.65
CA ARG A 63 9.23 -8.61 -2.51
C ARG A 63 8.86 -9.28 -1.18
N ASN A 64 8.79 -8.51 -0.10
CA ASN A 64 8.40 -9.02 1.23
C ASN A 64 6.94 -9.51 1.24
N GLU A 65 5.99 -8.77 0.66
CA GLU A 65 4.59 -9.19 0.59
C GLU A 65 4.39 -10.42 -0.31
N ARG A 66 5.13 -10.53 -1.43
CA ARG A 66 5.12 -11.76 -2.25
C ARG A 66 5.62 -12.96 -1.44
N GLN A 67 6.68 -12.78 -0.68
CA GLN A 67 7.23 -13.83 0.18
C GLN A 67 6.25 -14.24 1.27
N ARG A 68 5.57 -13.26 1.90
CA ARG A 68 4.52 -13.48 2.89
C ARG A 68 3.34 -14.25 2.30
N TYR A 69 2.85 -13.82 1.13
CA TYR A 69 1.76 -14.51 0.44
C TYR A 69 2.12 -15.96 0.12
N ARG A 70 3.32 -16.18 -0.42
CA ARG A 70 3.81 -17.53 -0.72
C ARG A 70 3.87 -18.41 0.53
N ARG A 71 4.33 -17.88 1.67
CA ARG A 71 4.35 -18.61 2.94
C ARG A 71 2.94 -18.98 3.41
N ASN A 72 1.96 -18.12 3.20
CA ASN A 72 0.59 -18.33 3.67
C ASN A 72 -0.24 -19.24 2.75
N HIS A 73 0.03 -19.23 1.43
CA HIS A 73 -0.82 -19.90 0.43
C HIS A 73 -0.11 -21.02 -0.34
N GLY A 74 1.20 -21.22 -0.12
CA GLY A 74 1.98 -22.26 -0.80
C GLY A 74 2.30 -21.96 -2.28
N HIS A 75 1.76 -20.89 -2.86
CA HIS A 75 2.02 -20.48 -4.24
C HIS A 75 2.16 -18.96 -4.35
N LEU A 76 2.74 -18.50 -5.47
CA LEU A 76 2.71 -17.08 -5.83
C LEU A 76 1.30 -16.68 -6.26
N PRO A 77 0.90 -15.40 -6.12
CA PRO A 77 -0.39 -14.96 -6.62
C PRO A 77 -0.51 -15.19 -8.14
N LYS A 78 -1.63 -15.77 -8.60
CA LYS A 78 -1.83 -16.25 -9.99
C LYS A 78 -1.93 -15.16 -11.06
N SER A 79 -2.20 -13.93 -10.64
CA SER A 79 -2.07 -12.69 -11.41
C SER A 79 -1.51 -11.69 -10.41
N GLY A 80 -0.71 -10.71 -10.85
CA GLY A 80 -0.14 -9.69 -10.00
C GLY A 80 -1.20 -9.18 -9.01
N TYR A 81 -1.13 -9.63 -7.76
CA TYR A 81 -2.08 -9.30 -6.68
C TYR A 81 -1.83 -7.87 -6.16
N ILE A 82 -1.46 -7.06 -7.12
CA ILE A 82 -0.63 -5.88 -7.19
C ILE A 82 -1.16 -5.19 -8.47
N ALA A 83 -2.45 -4.91 -8.50
CA ALA A 83 -2.99 -3.94 -9.44
C ALA A 83 -2.54 -2.50 -9.06
N TRP A 84 -1.36 -2.32 -8.47
CA TRP A 84 -0.72 -1.00 -8.33
C TRP A 84 0.24 -0.72 -9.49
N GLU A 85 0.63 -1.72 -10.28
CA GLU A 85 1.53 -1.54 -11.43
C GLU A 85 0.79 -1.13 -12.72
N ALA A 86 -0.53 -1.31 -12.80
CA ALA A 86 -1.30 -1.06 -14.04
C ALA A 86 -2.15 0.22 -14.04
N HIS A 87 -2.21 1.02 -12.95
CA HIS A 87 -3.13 2.17 -12.92
C HIS A 87 -2.59 3.48 -12.33
N ARG A 88 -1.35 3.56 -11.81
CA ARG A 88 -0.93 4.79 -11.11
C ARG A 88 0.51 5.29 -11.26
N LEU A 89 1.29 4.79 -12.21
CA LEU A 89 2.58 5.42 -12.58
C LEU A 89 2.50 6.37 -13.79
N VAL A 90 1.30 6.78 -14.20
CA VAL A 90 1.13 7.77 -15.30
C VAL A 90 0.40 9.05 -14.86
N VAL A 91 -0.13 9.13 -13.63
CA VAL A 91 -1.00 10.27 -13.23
C VAL A 91 -0.35 11.29 -12.28
N TYR A 92 0.82 11.00 -11.69
CA TYR A 92 1.46 11.94 -10.73
C TYR A 92 2.88 12.40 -11.09
N THR A 93 3.32 12.17 -12.33
CA THR A 93 4.46 12.88 -12.91
C THR A 93 3.98 13.78 -14.05
N ARG A 94 3.20 14.81 -13.71
CA ARG A 94 3.28 16.13 -14.34
C ARG A 94 2.60 17.20 -13.50
#